data_AF-A0ABD0QJ97-F1
#
_entry.id   AF-A0ABD0QJ97-F1
#
_cell.length_a   1.000
_cell.length_b   1.000
_cell.length_c   1.000
_cell.angle_alpha   90.00
_cell.angle_beta   90.00
_cell.angle_gamma   90.00
#
_symmetry.space_group_name_H-M   'P 1'
#
loop_
_entity.id
_entity.type
_entity.pdbx_description
1 polymer ?
#
loop_
_entity_poly.entity_id
_entity_poly.type
_entity_poly.pdbx_seq_one_letter_code
_entity_poly.pdbx_strand_id
1 'polypeptide(L)' 'MAGSIIGKGGQRIKQIRHESGASIKIDEPLQGSEDRIITITGTQDQIQNAQYL' A
#
# COMPACT_ATOMS: atom_id res chain seq x y z
N MET A 1 -4.49 -3.96 10.11
CA MET A 1 -3.20 -4.01 9.37
C MET A 1 -3.04 -2.90 8.31
N ALA A 2 -4.10 -2.21 7.88
CA ALA A 2 -3.98 -1.07 6.93
C ALA A 2 -3.29 0.18 7.54
N GLY A 3 -3.41 0.38 8.86
CA GLY A 3 -2.76 1.51 9.55
C GLY A 3 -1.23 1.48 9.49
N SER A 4 -0.63 0.28 9.43
CA SER A 4 0.82 0.08 9.38
C SER A 4 1.41 0.48 8.03
N ILE A 5 0.70 0.20 6.93
CA ILE A 5 1.16 0.47 5.55
C ILE A 5 1.03 1.96 5.21
N ILE A 6 -0.05 2.62 5.65
CA ILE A 6 -0.24 4.05 5.39
C ILE A 6 0.72 4.89 6.23
N GLY A 7 0.87 4.54 7.51
CA GLY A 7 1.64 5.31 8.48
C GLY A 7 1.03 6.68 8.78
N LYS A 8 1.57 7.37 9.79
CA LYS A 8 1.10 8.71 10.17
C LYS A 8 1.26 9.68 8.99
N GLY A 9 0.17 10.31 8.57
CA GLY A 9 0.16 11.27 7.44
C GLY A 9 0.49 10.67 6.06
N GLY A 10 0.40 9.34 5.90
CA GLY A 10 0.72 8.69 4.63
C GLY A 10 2.22 8.60 4.32
N GLN A 11 3.10 8.82 5.30
CA GLN A 11 4.55 8.78 5.04
C GLN A 11 5.07 7.40 4.70
N ARG A 12 4.57 6.35 5.38
CA ARG A 12 5.02 4.97 5.15
C ARG A 12 4.67 4.53 3.74
N ILE A 13 3.44 4.77 3.28
CA ILE A 13 3.04 4.38 1.92
C ILE A 13 3.82 5.14 0.84
N LYS A 14 4.19 6.41 1.09
CA LYS A 14 5.06 7.17 0.17
C LYS A 14 6.45 6.54 0.08
N GLN A 15 7.03 6.15 1.22
CA GLN A 15 8.30 5.45 1.26
C GLN A 15 8.22 4.11 0.53
N ILE A 16 7.21 3.28 0.81
CA ILE A 16 7.03 1.98 0.16
C ILE A 16 6.92 2.17 -1.36
N ARG A 17 6.11 3.12 -1.86
CA ARG A 17 6.02 3.42 -3.30
C ARG A 17 7.36 3.82 -3.90
N HIS A 18 8.16 4.61 -3.18
CA HIS A 18 9.46 5.07 -3.64
C HIS A 18 10.51 3.94 -3.68
N GLU A 19 10.62 3.16 -2.60
CA GLU A 19 11.62 2.10 -2.44
C GLU A 19 11.30 0.87 -3.30
N SER A 20 10.03 0.48 -3.37
CA SER A 20 9.61 -0.68 -4.18
C SER A 20 9.52 -0.36 -5.67
N GLY A 21 9.34 0.91 -6.03
CA GLY A 21 9.00 1.32 -7.39
C GLY A 21 7.62 0.84 -7.87
N ALA A 22 6.82 0.21 -7.01
CA ALA A 22 5.49 -0.27 -7.33
C ALA A 22 4.44 0.84 -7.26
N SER A 23 3.44 0.76 -8.14
CA SER A 23 2.24 1.57 -8.04
C SER A 23 1.31 0.96 -6.99
N ILE A 24 0.94 1.74 -5.97
CA ILE A 24 0.08 1.26 -4.88
C ILE A 24 -1.15 2.16 -4.77
N LYS A 25 -2.33 1.60 -5.01
CA LYS A 25 -3.64 2.26 -4.84
C LYS A 25 -4.32 1.72 -3.59
N ILE A 26 -4.92 2.61 -2.81
CA ILE A 26 -5.70 2.26 -1.63
C ILE A 26 -7.09 2.82 -1.86
N ASP A 27 -8.07 1.94 -1.94
CA ASP A 27 -9.47 2.34 -2.11
C ASP A 27 -10.08 2.69 -0.75
N GLU A 28 -11.15 3.49 -0.81
CA GLU A 28 -11.94 3.79 0.37
C GLU A 28 -12.59 2.51 0.92
N PRO A 29 -12.77 2.43 2.24
CA PRO A 29 -13.43 1.29 2.82
C PRO A 29 -14.86 1.15 2.27
N LEU A 30 -15.27 -0.09 2.05
CA LEU A 30 -16.63 -0.38 1.60
C LEU A 30 -17.63 0.01 2.69
N GLN A 31 -18.85 0.39 2.28
CA GLN A 31 -19.88 0.85 3.21
C GLN A 31 -20.20 -0.26 4.24
N GLY A 32 -20.01 0.06 5.53
CA GLY A 32 -20.19 -0.90 6.63
C GLY A 32 -18.98 -1.79 6.92
N SER A 33 -17.84 -1.58 6.27
CA SER A 33 -16.57 -2.27 6.53
C SER A 33 -15.49 -1.27 6.95
N GLU A 34 -14.55 -1.72 7.79
CA GLU A 34 -13.31 -0.99 8.07
C GLU A 34 -12.16 -1.41 7.15
N ASP A 35 -12.38 -2.45 6.35
CA ASP A 35 -11.37 -2.99 5.44
C ASP A 35 -11.17 -2.08 4.23
N ARG A 36 -9.91 -1.92 3.85
CA ARG A 36 -9.51 -1.18 2.65
C ARG A 36 -8.87 -2.14 1.67
N ILE A 37 -9.27 -2.02 0.40
CA ILE A 37 -8.63 -2.77 -0.67
C ILE A 37 -7.35 -2.04 -1.06
N ILE A 38 -6.23 -2.76 -1.03
CA ILE A 38 -4.93 -2.26 -1.48
C ILE A 38 -4.57 -3.01 -2.76
N THR A 39 -4.38 -2.26 -3.84
CA THR A 39 -3.95 -2.80 -5.13
C THR A 39 -2.50 -2.40 -5.38
N ILE A 40 -1.63 -3.36 -5.59
CA ILE A 40 -0.21 -3.16 -5.91
C ILE A 40 0.01 -3.62 -7.36
N THR A 41 0.66 -2.79 -8.17
CA THR A 41 0.94 -3.07 -9.58
C THR A 41 2.38 -2.70 -9.92
N GLY A 42 3.06 -3.59 -10.64
CA GLY A 42 4.47 -3.45 -11.03
C GLY A 42 5.01 -4.77 -11.56
N THR A 43 6.33 -4.87 -11.70
CA THR A 43 7.00 -6.15 -11.94
C THR A 43 6.88 -7.06 -10.71
N GLN A 44 7.15 -8.36 -10.87
CA GLN A 44 7.12 -9.30 -9.76
C GLN A 44 8.03 -8.87 -8.60
N ASP A 45 9.26 -8.41 -8.90
CA ASP A 45 10.21 -7.93 -7.89
C ASP A 45 9.70 -6.68 -7.18
N GLN A 46 9.11 -5.73 -7.92
CA GLN A 46 8.52 -4.51 -7.33
C GLN A 46 7.36 -4.85 -6.40
N ILE A 47 6.48 -5.76 -6.80
CA ILE A 47 5.34 -6.21 -6.00
C ILE A 47 5.83 -6.93 -4.74
N GLN A 48 6.79 -7.84 -4.87
CA GLN A 48 7.36 -8.54 -3.72
C GLN A 48 8.01 -7.56 -2.75
N ASN A 49 8.87 -6.67 -3.24
CA ASN A 49 9.50 -5.64 -2.39
C ASN A 49 8.46 -4.77 -1.68
N ALA A 50 7.38 -4.37 -2.37
CA ALA A 50 6.30 -3.59 -1.76
C ALA A 50 5.53 -4.33 -0.66
N GLN A 51 5.47 -5.67 -0.69
CA GLN A 51 4.78 -6.47 0.32
C GLN A 51 5.60 -6.66 1.61
N TYR A 52 6.93 -6.58 1.52
CA TYR A 52 7.83 -6.78 2.66
C TYR A 52 8.22 -5.48 3.41
N LEU A 53 7.81 -4.31 2.89
CA LEU A 53 8.06 -2.99 3.48
C LEU A 53 6.83 -2.47 4.24
#